data_AF-A0A6B3LY94-F1
#
_entry.id   AF-A0A6B3LY94-F1
#
_cell.length_a   1.000
_cell.length_b   1.000
_cell.length_c   1.000
_cell.angle_alpha   90.00
_cell.angle_beta   90.00
_cell.angle_gamma   90.00
#
_symmetry.space_group_name_H-M   'P 1'
#
loop_
_entity.id
_entity.type
_entity.pdbx_description
1 polymer ?
#
loop_
_entity_poly.entity_id
_entity_poly.type
_entity_poly.pdbx_seq_one_letter_code
_entity_poly.pdbx_strand_id
1 'polypeptide(L)'
;MKIVCDTNIWYHLGEDEALFQTVKDLPLAPSFINIYELTKTPNFLGNEEKVRSAIQKMFYFQKYAIFEPPFIHVAKMHNSFDYDLEREVGVYLKFTELVARGETIRPEKLEDFKKFIELKRLDLEKASSDFNEIAVKVKREIKDKRVHSNQDTSGITGAFINFCVEWATGGKYNLEGFNLNNIELLIRVLDLFFLRMEVSSMKIGANDWNDFAILSYVQPGDKYWTKEKRWLRLIAEAGMENYIHA
;
A
#
# COMPACT_ATOMS: atom_id res chain seq x y z
N MET A 1 12.94 12.00 8.51
CA MET A 1 11.47 12.03 8.54
C MET A 1 10.98 12.32 7.13
N LYS A 2 10.28 11.36 6.55
CA LYS A 2 9.51 11.50 5.31
C LYS A 2 8.01 11.38 5.61
N ILE A 3 7.17 11.82 4.68
CA ILE A 3 5.70 11.67 4.75
C ILE A 3 5.30 10.73 3.62
N VAL A 4 5.02 9.47 3.93
CA VAL A 4 4.54 8.49 2.95
C VAL A 4 3.07 8.79 2.63
N CYS A 5 2.75 8.94 1.35
CA CYS A 5 1.42 9.35 0.91
C CYS A 5 0.65 8.18 0.28
N ASP A 6 -0.60 8.02 0.69
CA ASP A 6 -1.62 7.25 -0.04
C ASP A 6 -1.80 7.80 -1.47
N THR A 7 -2.15 6.93 -2.42
CA THR A 7 -2.45 7.27 -3.82
C THR A 7 -3.51 8.36 -3.96
N ASN A 8 -4.51 8.38 -3.09
CA ASN A 8 -5.54 9.42 -3.11
C ASN A 8 -4.98 10.82 -2.82
N ILE A 9 -3.91 10.95 -2.02
CA ILE A 9 -3.24 12.24 -1.79
C ILE A 9 -2.69 12.80 -3.08
N TRP A 10 -2.08 11.98 -3.94
CA TRP A 10 -1.53 12.43 -5.21
C TRP A 10 -2.60 12.97 -6.16
N TYR A 11 -3.77 12.33 -6.20
CA TYR A 11 -4.92 12.88 -6.92
C TYR A 11 -5.34 14.24 -6.37
N HIS A 12 -5.44 14.39 -5.04
CA HIS A 12 -5.80 15.66 -4.43
C HIS A 12 -4.80 16.77 -4.74
N LEU A 13 -3.49 16.49 -4.70
CA LEU A 13 -2.47 17.46 -5.07
C LEU A 13 -2.51 17.82 -6.55
N GLY A 14 -2.91 16.88 -7.41
CA GLY A 14 -3.07 17.12 -8.85
C GLY A 14 -4.27 18.00 -9.18
N GLU A 15 -5.33 17.95 -8.37
CA GLU A 15 -6.57 18.70 -8.57
C GLU A 15 -6.58 20.06 -7.84
N ASP A 16 -5.86 20.18 -6.73
CA ASP A 16 -5.83 21.36 -5.87
C ASP A 16 -4.44 21.98 -5.81
N GLU A 17 -4.21 22.96 -6.69
CA GLU A 17 -2.95 23.70 -6.77
C GLU A 17 -2.67 24.49 -5.48
N ALA A 18 -3.71 25.03 -4.83
CA ALA A 18 -3.53 25.77 -3.58
C ALA A 18 -3.00 24.85 -2.48
N LEU A 19 -3.59 23.65 -2.33
CA LEU A 19 -3.07 22.63 -1.42
C LEU A 19 -1.63 22.25 -1.77
N PHE A 20 -1.33 21.99 -3.04
CA PHE A 20 0.04 21.67 -3.48
C PHE A 20 1.04 22.75 -3.06
N GLN A 21 0.71 24.04 -3.25
CA GLN A 21 1.61 25.13 -2.86
C GLN A 21 1.89 25.15 -1.34
N THR A 22 0.96 24.69 -0.49
CA THR A 22 1.19 24.60 0.96
C THR A 22 2.12 23.46 1.38
N VAL A 23 2.24 22.41 0.57
CA VAL A 23 2.98 21.18 0.94
C VAL A 23 4.18 20.87 0.04
N LYS A 24 4.42 21.65 -1.03
CA LYS A 24 5.50 21.43 -2.01
C LYS A 24 6.91 21.37 -1.41
N ASP A 25 7.10 21.99 -0.24
CA ASP A 25 8.41 22.03 0.44
C ASP A 25 8.54 20.93 1.51
N LEU A 26 7.49 20.12 1.73
CA LEU A 26 7.51 18.98 2.65
C LEU A 26 8.18 17.75 2.01
N PRO A 27 8.73 16.82 2.83
CA PRO A 27 9.34 15.60 2.35
C PRO A 27 8.30 14.52 2.03
N LEU A 28 7.35 14.82 1.12
CA LEU A 28 6.37 13.83 0.67
C LEU A 28 7.08 12.74 -0.15
N ALA A 29 6.81 11.48 0.16
CA ALA A 29 7.48 10.32 -0.41
C ALA A 29 6.50 9.52 -1.28
N PRO A 30 6.59 9.64 -2.62
CA PRO A 30 5.93 8.71 -3.53
C PRO A 30 6.48 7.30 -3.32
N SER A 31 5.63 6.29 -3.39
CA SER A 31 6.02 4.89 -3.24
C SER A 31 5.77 4.10 -4.53
N PHE A 32 6.38 2.92 -4.61
CA PHE A 32 6.09 1.94 -5.64
C PHE A 32 4.59 1.62 -5.71
N ILE A 33 3.89 1.57 -4.58
CA ILE A 33 2.44 1.35 -4.56
C ILE A 33 1.72 2.44 -5.34
N ASN A 34 2.07 3.71 -5.14
CA ASN A 34 1.44 4.80 -5.87
C ASN A 34 1.70 4.69 -7.38
N ILE A 35 2.95 4.40 -7.77
CA ILE A 35 3.33 4.21 -9.18
C ILE A 35 2.51 3.05 -9.77
N TYR A 36 2.51 1.92 -9.07
CA TYR A 36 1.84 0.70 -9.47
C TYR A 36 0.32 0.90 -9.61
N GLU A 37 -0.35 1.52 -8.64
CA GLU A 37 -1.78 1.80 -8.67
C GLU A 37 -2.15 2.77 -9.79
N LEU A 38 -1.37 3.83 -9.99
CA LEU A 38 -1.61 4.78 -11.06
C LEU A 38 -1.47 4.13 -12.43
N THR A 39 -0.62 3.10 -12.63
CA THR A 39 -0.50 2.43 -13.94
C THR A 39 -1.70 1.56 -14.33
N LYS A 40 -2.57 1.22 -13.37
CA LYS A 40 -3.68 0.27 -13.55
C LYS A 40 -5.01 0.83 -13.05
N THR A 41 -5.09 2.15 -12.86
CA THR A 41 -6.30 2.78 -12.38
C THR A 41 -7.38 2.83 -13.47
N PRO A 42 -8.65 2.51 -13.16
CA PRO A 42 -9.75 2.69 -14.11
C PRO A 42 -9.98 4.16 -14.48
N ASN A 43 -9.44 5.11 -13.71
CA ASN A 43 -9.51 6.54 -14.02
C ASN A 43 -8.92 6.87 -15.40
N PHE A 44 -7.99 6.07 -15.93
CA PHE A 44 -7.50 6.25 -17.31
C PHE A 44 -8.58 6.13 -18.37
N LEU A 45 -9.66 5.39 -18.12
CA LEU A 45 -10.68 5.10 -19.12
C LEU A 45 -11.68 6.27 -19.34
N GLY A 46 -11.59 7.33 -18.54
CA GLY A 46 -12.50 8.47 -18.66
C GLY A 46 -12.01 9.77 -18.01
N ASN A 47 -10.88 9.75 -17.32
CA ASN A 47 -10.31 10.90 -16.62
C ASN A 47 -8.78 10.86 -16.63
N GLU A 48 -8.20 10.70 -17.82
CA GLU A 48 -6.75 10.58 -17.99
C GLU A 48 -5.99 11.81 -17.47
N GLU A 49 -6.52 13.03 -17.66
CA GLU A 49 -5.90 14.27 -17.14
C GLU A 49 -5.73 14.25 -15.62
N LYS A 50 -6.71 13.69 -14.90
CA LYS A 50 -6.62 13.52 -13.43
C LYS A 50 -5.47 12.59 -13.06
N VAL A 51 -5.32 11.47 -13.77
CA VAL A 51 -4.20 10.53 -13.54
C VAL A 51 -2.86 11.18 -13.88
N ARG A 52 -2.79 11.89 -15.01
CA ARG A 52 -1.60 12.62 -15.44
C ARG A 52 -1.16 13.66 -14.43
N SER A 53 -2.10 14.47 -13.94
CA SER A 53 -1.82 15.50 -12.94
C SER A 53 -1.29 14.89 -11.65
N ALA A 54 -1.88 13.78 -11.19
CA ALA A 54 -1.39 13.05 -10.02
C ALA A 54 0.06 12.54 -10.20
N ILE A 55 0.37 11.93 -11.35
CA ILE A 55 1.73 11.45 -11.66
C ILE A 55 2.72 12.61 -11.72
N GLN A 56 2.35 13.74 -12.35
CA GLN A 56 3.20 14.93 -12.42
C GLN A 56 3.52 15.48 -11.02
N LYS A 57 2.53 15.51 -10.11
CA LYS A 57 2.77 15.89 -8.72
C LYS A 57 3.68 14.89 -8.01
N MET A 58 3.53 13.58 -8.21
CA MET A 58 4.48 12.59 -7.67
C MET A 58 5.92 12.83 -8.16
N PHE A 59 6.10 13.09 -9.45
CA PHE A 59 7.42 13.33 -10.03
C PHE A 59 8.12 14.58 -9.47
N TYR A 60 7.36 15.60 -9.08
CA TYR A 60 7.91 16.75 -8.36
C TYR A 60 8.63 16.31 -7.06
N PHE A 61 8.13 15.28 -6.37
CA PHE A 61 8.71 14.74 -5.14
C PHE A 61 9.62 13.53 -5.35
N GLN A 62 10.07 13.25 -6.57
CA GLN A 62 10.86 12.04 -6.90
C GLN A 62 12.13 11.86 -6.06
N LYS A 63 12.73 12.95 -5.54
CA LYS A 63 13.90 12.89 -4.65
C LYS A 63 13.66 12.09 -3.36
N TYR A 64 12.40 11.90 -2.96
CA TYR A 64 11.99 11.15 -1.78
C TYR A 64 11.33 9.80 -2.15
N ALA A 65 11.34 9.42 -3.42
CA ALA A 65 10.62 8.26 -3.89
C ALA A 65 11.19 6.94 -3.36
N ILE A 66 10.30 6.01 -3.05
CA ILE A 66 10.62 4.65 -2.63
C ILE A 66 10.16 3.72 -3.76
N PHE A 67 11.10 3.25 -4.57
CA PHE A 67 10.80 2.49 -5.79
C PHE A 67 10.70 0.98 -5.57
N GLU A 68 11.18 0.49 -4.43
CA GLU A 68 11.13 -0.92 -4.11
C GLU A 68 9.70 -1.35 -3.79
N PRO A 69 9.24 -2.53 -4.24
CA PRO A 69 7.98 -3.09 -3.77
C PRO A 69 7.97 -3.29 -2.25
N PRO A 70 6.79 -3.31 -1.61
CA PRO A 70 6.62 -3.24 -0.15
C PRO A 70 7.49 -4.24 0.62
N PHE A 71 7.36 -5.52 0.27
CA PHE A 71 8.03 -6.59 1.01
C PHE A 71 9.49 -6.79 0.56
N ILE A 72 9.86 -6.30 -0.62
CA ILE A 72 11.27 -6.14 -1.00
C ILE A 72 11.93 -5.06 -0.15
N HIS A 73 11.23 -3.95 0.09
CA HIS A 73 11.70 -2.87 0.96
C HIS A 73 11.91 -3.38 2.39
N VAL A 74 10.96 -4.15 2.94
CA VAL A 74 11.13 -4.79 4.26
C VAL A 74 12.34 -5.75 4.27
N ALA A 75 12.50 -6.58 3.23
CA ALA A 75 13.66 -7.47 3.12
C ALA A 75 14.98 -6.70 3.14
N LYS A 76 15.06 -5.57 2.42
CA LYS A 76 16.23 -4.68 2.36
C LYS A 76 16.52 -3.96 3.67
N MET A 77 15.51 -3.69 4.51
CA MET A 77 15.75 -3.17 5.87
C MET A 77 16.46 -4.19 6.76
N HIS A 78 16.22 -5.48 6.52
CA HIS A 78 16.75 -6.56 7.34
C HIS A 78 18.13 -7.01 6.88
N ASN A 79 18.30 -7.21 5.57
CA ASN A 79 19.47 -7.80 4.94
C ASN A 79 19.87 -7.02 3.68
N SER A 80 21.14 -7.16 3.27
CA SER A 80 21.61 -6.70 1.97
C SER A 80 21.02 -7.56 0.85
N PHE A 81 19.77 -7.30 0.49
CA PHE A 81 19.08 -7.95 -0.61
C PHE A 81 19.36 -7.24 -1.93
N ASP A 82 19.97 -7.94 -2.88
CA ASP A 82 20.14 -7.45 -4.24
C ASP A 82 18.82 -7.57 -5.01
N TYR A 83 18.34 -6.44 -5.50
CA TYR A 83 17.08 -6.31 -6.21
C TYR A 83 17.29 -5.42 -7.44
N ASP A 84 17.14 -6.03 -8.62
CA ASP A 84 17.25 -5.34 -9.90
C ASP A 84 16.00 -4.49 -10.15
N LEU A 85 16.05 -3.25 -9.64
CA LEU A 85 14.95 -2.30 -9.72
C LEU A 85 14.59 -1.96 -11.17
N GLU A 86 15.59 -1.82 -12.05
CA GLU A 86 15.34 -1.47 -13.46
C GLU A 86 14.56 -2.58 -14.16
N ARG A 87 14.97 -3.83 -13.98
CA ARG A 87 14.29 -4.98 -14.57
C ARG A 87 12.88 -5.18 -14.02
N GLU A 88 12.71 -5.06 -12.71
CA GLU A 88 11.46 -5.45 -12.04
C GLU A 88 10.41 -4.33 -12.00
N VAL A 89 10.85 -3.07 -11.96
CA VAL A 89 9.97 -1.89 -11.79
C VAL A 89 9.99 -0.98 -13.02
N GLY A 90 10.97 -1.11 -13.91
CA GLY A 90 11.19 -0.22 -15.05
C GLY A 90 9.99 -0.06 -15.98
N VAL A 91 9.18 -1.10 -16.17
CA VAL A 91 7.95 -1.00 -17.00
C VAL A 91 6.94 0.00 -16.43
N TYR A 92 6.76 0.03 -15.10
CA TYR A 92 5.83 0.93 -14.43
C TYR A 92 6.37 2.37 -14.43
N LEU A 93 7.67 2.52 -14.23
CA LEU A 93 8.35 3.82 -14.33
C LEU A 93 8.24 4.38 -15.75
N LYS A 94 8.47 3.54 -16.76
CA LYS A 94 8.37 3.97 -18.15
C LYS A 94 6.95 4.38 -18.52
N PHE A 95 5.97 3.60 -18.07
CA PHE A 95 4.56 3.91 -18.29
C PHE A 95 4.18 5.26 -17.66
N THR A 96 4.51 5.46 -16.38
CA THR A 96 4.22 6.73 -15.69
C THR A 96 4.97 7.92 -16.30
N GLU A 97 6.21 7.73 -16.76
CA GLU A 97 6.98 8.74 -17.49
C GLU A 97 6.28 9.19 -18.78
N LEU A 98 5.79 8.25 -19.57
CA LEU A 98 5.07 8.53 -20.82
C LEU A 98 3.78 9.32 -20.53
N VAL A 99 2.98 8.86 -19.57
CA VAL A 99 1.73 9.54 -19.20
C VAL A 99 1.99 10.95 -18.70
N ALA A 100 3.01 11.15 -17.86
CA ALA A 100 3.38 12.47 -17.35
C ALA A 100 3.74 13.46 -18.48
N ARG A 101 4.25 12.97 -19.61
CA ARG A 101 4.59 13.74 -20.81
C ARG A 101 3.42 14.01 -21.74
N GLY A 102 2.24 13.47 -21.44
CA GLY A 102 1.03 13.66 -22.24
C GLY A 102 0.70 12.51 -23.19
N GLU A 103 1.43 11.39 -23.12
CA GLU A 103 1.09 10.20 -23.90
C GLU A 103 -0.20 9.57 -23.40
N THR A 104 -1.02 9.09 -24.33
CA THR A 104 -2.32 8.46 -24.05
C THR A 104 -2.31 7.00 -24.45
N ILE A 105 -3.28 6.23 -23.95
CA ILE A 105 -3.47 4.85 -24.42
C ILE A 105 -3.98 4.90 -25.85
N ARG A 106 -3.25 4.26 -26.77
CA ARG A 106 -3.65 4.19 -28.18
C ARG A 106 -5.04 3.54 -28.32
N PRO A 107 -5.93 4.06 -29.19
CA PRO A 107 -7.30 3.54 -29.33
C PRO A 107 -7.37 2.03 -29.57
N GLU A 108 -6.45 1.49 -30.38
CA GLU A 108 -6.37 0.07 -30.69
C GLU A 108 -5.89 -0.81 -29.52
N LYS A 109 -5.34 -0.21 -28.46
CA LYS A 109 -4.89 -0.88 -27.23
C LYS A 109 -5.80 -0.68 -26.04
N LEU A 110 -6.87 0.11 -26.19
CA LEU A 110 -7.75 0.45 -25.07
C LEU A 110 -8.44 -0.79 -24.47
N GLU A 111 -8.86 -1.74 -25.31
CA GLU A 111 -9.52 -2.96 -24.85
C GLU A 111 -8.53 -3.92 -24.14
N ASP A 112 -7.31 -4.05 -24.66
CA ASP A 112 -6.24 -4.80 -24.00
C ASP A 112 -5.92 -4.20 -22.63
N PHE A 113 -5.89 -2.86 -22.55
CA PHE A 113 -5.63 -2.15 -21.30
C PHE A 113 -6.75 -2.32 -20.28
N LYS A 114 -8.03 -2.29 -20.70
CA LYS A 114 -9.17 -2.61 -19.83
C LYS A 114 -9.07 -4.01 -19.23
N LYS A 115 -8.78 -5.01 -20.07
CA LYS A 115 -8.58 -6.40 -19.62
C LYS A 115 -7.41 -6.51 -18.65
N PHE A 116 -6.32 -5.79 -18.90
CA PHE A 116 -5.19 -5.74 -17.97
C PHE A 116 -5.59 -5.20 -16.58
N ILE A 117 -6.32 -4.07 -16.53
CA ILE A 117 -6.83 -3.50 -15.28
C ILE A 117 -7.72 -4.52 -14.54
N GLU A 118 -8.63 -5.16 -15.28
CA GLU A 118 -9.58 -6.11 -14.71
C GLU A 118 -8.89 -7.36 -14.15
N LEU A 119 -7.93 -7.92 -14.88
CA LEU A 119 -7.13 -9.07 -14.42
C LEU A 119 -6.41 -8.77 -13.11
N LYS A 120 -5.80 -7.58 -12.98
CA LYS A 120 -5.11 -7.19 -11.75
C LYS A 120 -6.05 -6.95 -10.57
N ARG A 121 -7.29 -6.53 -10.84
CA ARG A 121 -8.33 -6.44 -9.81
C ARG A 121 -8.76 -7.83 -9.34
N LEU A 122 -8.97 -8.77 -10.27
CA LEU A 122 -9.40 -10.13 -9.96
C LEU A 122 -8.41 -10.89 -9.07
N ASP A 123 -7.10 -10.71 -9.28
CA ASP A 123 -6.06 -11.32 -8.42
C ASP A 123 -6.21 -10.88 -6.94
N LEU A 124 -6.43 -9.58 -6.71
CA LEU A 124 -6.64 -9.02 -5.38
C LEU A 124 -8.01 -9.39 -4.78
N GLU A 125 -9.05 -9.46 -5.61
CA GLU A 125 -10.38 -9.92 -5.20
C GLU A 125 -10.35 -11.38 -4.75
N LYS A 126 -9.61 -12.25 -5.45
CA LYS A 126 -9.42 -13.64 -5.05
C LYS A 126 -8.72 -13.75 -3.70
N ALA A 127 -7.59 -13.06 -3.52
CA ALA A 127 -6.89 -13.01 -2.24
C ALA A 127 -7.82 -12.52 -1.11
N SER A 128 -8.62 -11.49 -1.39
CA SER A 128 -9.60 -10.97 -0.43
C SER A 128 -10.68 -11.99 -0.09
N SER A 129 -11.18 -12.74 -1.07
CA SER A 129 -12.17 -13.81 -0.86
C SER A 129 -11.61 -14.90 0.05
N ASP A 130 -10.41 -15.39 -0.26
CA ASP A 130 -9.75 -16.45 0.51
C ASP A 130 -9.55 -16.04 1.98
N PHE A 131 -9.09 -14.80 2.23
CA PHE A 131 -8.95 -14.25 3.57
C PHE A 131 -10.28 -14.09 4.31
N ASN A 132 -11.30 -13.59 3.63
CA ASN A 132 -12.64 -13.46 4.21
C ASN A 132 -13.24 -14.83 4.59
N GLU A 133 -12.99 -15.88 3.79
CA GLU A 133 -13.42 -17.24 4.10
C GLU A 133 -12.69 -17.81 5.32
N ILE A 134 -11.38 -17.58 5.43
CA ILE A 134 -10.59 -17.96 6.61
C ILE A 134 -11.14 -17.25 7.86
N ALA A 135 -11.36 -15.93 7.80
CA ALA A 135 -11.91 -15.18 8.93
C ALA A 135 -13.28 -15.71 9.38
N VAL A 136 -14.14 -16.14 8.44
CA VAL A 136 -15.43 -16.78 8.78
C VAL A 136 -15.22 -18.11 9.51
N LYS A 137 -14.22 -18.91 9.14
CA LYS A 137 -13.89 -20.17 9.82
C LYS A 137 -13.42 -19.88 11.24
N VAL A 138 -12.45 -18.98 11.40
CA VAL A 138 -11.93 -18.56 12.72
C VAL A 138 -13.07 -18.05 13.61
N LYS A 139 -13.94 -17.19 13.08
CA LYS A 139 -15.09 -16.64 13.81
C LYS A 139 -16.03 -17.68 14.41
N ARG A 140 -16.16 -18.86 13.79
CA ARG A 140 -16.99 -19.97 14.30
C ARG A 140 -16.36 -20.66 15.50
N GLU A 141 -15.04 -20.56 15.65
CA GLU A 141 -14.27 -21.19 16.72
C GLU A 141 -14.12 -20.26 17.95
N ILE A 142 -14.35 -18.95 17.77
CA ILE A 142 -14.29 -17.96 18.85
C ILE A 142 -15.44 -18.18 19.84
N LYS A 143 -15.10 -18.53 21.08
CA LYS A 143 -16.05 -18.68 22.18
C LYS A 143 -16.43 -17.35 22.83
N ASP A 144 -15.44 -16.47 23.02
CA ASP A 144 -15.62 -15.15 23.62
C ASP A 144 -14.92 -14.09 22.77
N LYS A 145 -15.73 -13.23 22.14
CA LYS A 145 -15.23 -12.15 21.27
C LYS A 145 -14.45 -11.10 22.02
N ARG A 146 -14.79 -10.81 23.28
CA ARG A 146 -14.09 -9.81 24.09
C ARG A 146 -12.71 -10.32 24.44
N VAL A 147 -12.60 -11.58 24.83
CA VAL A 147 -11.28 -12.19 25.10
C VAL A 147 -10.45 -12.21 23.83
N HIS A 148 -11.02 -12.69 22.72
CA HIS A 148 -10.34 -12.75 21.41
C HIS A 148 -9.82 -11.39 20.96
N SER A 149 -10.65 -10.34 21.03
CA SER A 149 -10.27 -8.98 20.58
C SER A 149 -9.16 -8.33 21.41
N ASN A 150 -8.80 -8.89 22.56
CA ASN A 150 -7.74 -8.38 23.44
C ASN A 150 -6.51 -9.28 23.45
N GLN A 151 -6.45 -10.30 22.58
CA GLN A 151 -5.27 -11.13 22.43
C GLN A 151 -4.17 -10.34 21.72
N ASP A 152 -2.92 -10.58 22.13
CA ASP A 152 -1.76 -10.12 21.37
C ASP A 152 -1.43 -11.18 20.32
N THR A 153 -1.80 -10.89 19.07
CA THR A 153 -1.54 -11.75 17.92
C THR A 153 -0.45 -11.20 17.02
N SER A 154 0.34 -10.21 17.50
CA SER A 154 1.34 -9.54 16.67
C SER A 154 2.39 -10.50 16.11
N GLY A 155 2.69 -11.60 16.82
CA GLY A 155 3.57 -12.67 16.33
C GLY A 155 2.99 -13.42 15.12
N ILE A 156 1.68 -13.64 15.07
CA ILE A 156 0.98 -14.25 13.92
C ILE A 156 1.00 -13.28 12.74
N THR A 157 0.71 -12.00 13.01
CA THR A 157 0.82 -10.95 11.98
C THR A 157 2.25 -10.85 11.45
N GLY A 158 3.26 -10.91 12.32
CA GLY A 158 4.67 -10.97 11.94
C GLY A 158 5.00 -12.17 11.04
N ALA A 159 4.46 -13.35 11.35
CA ALA A 159 4.62 -14.54 10.51
C ALA A 159 3.95 -14.38 9.13
N PHE A 160 2.80 -13.70 9.07
CA PHE A 160 2.17 -13.34 7.79
C PHE A 160 3.04 -12.38 6.97
N ILE A 161 3.61 -11.34 7.59
CA ILE A 161 4.55 -10.44 6.91
C ILE A 161 5.79 -11.21 6.43
N ASN A 162 6.32 -12.14 7.22
CA ASN A 162 7.41 -13.01 6.79
C ASN A 162 7.03 -13.82 5.54
N PHE A 163 5.84 -14.41 5.51
CA PHE A 163 5.32 -15.11 4.33
C PHE A 163 5.28 -14.19 3.09
N CYS A 164 4.83 -12.95 3.24
CA CYS A 164 4.83 -11.98 2.14
C CYS A 164 6.24 -11.65 1.64
N VAL A 165 7.23 -11.56 2.54
CA VAL A 165 8.64 -11.33 2.20
C VAL A 165 9.24 -12.53 1.48
N GLU A 166 9.04 -13.74 2.00
CA GLU A 166 9.50 -14.98 1.35
C GLU A 166 8.91 -15.09 -0.06
N TRP A 167 7.61 -14.85 -0.21
CA TRP A 167 6.96 -14.88 -1.51
C TRP A 167 7.53 -13.82 -2.47
N ALA A 168 7.66 -12.56 -2.02
CA ALA A 168 8.16 -11.47 -2.85
C ALA A 168 9.62 -11.66 -3.29
N THR A 169 10.43 -12.35 -2.48
CA THR A 169 11.85 -12.62 -2.78
C THR A 169 12.07 -13.96 -3.50
N GLY A 170 11.01 -14.69 -3.84
CA GLY A 170 11.10 -16.01 -4.47
C GLY A 170 11.72 -17.07 -3.54
N GLY A 171 11.48 -16.95 -2.23
CA GLY A 171 11.95 -17.85 -1.19
C GLY A 171 13.42 -17.66 -0.77
N LYS A 172 14.08 -16.59 -1.25
CA LYS A 172 15.50 -16.36 -1.00
C LYS A 172 15.78 -15.75 0.39
N TYR A 173 14.80 -15.06 0.97
CA TYR A 173 14.95 -14.35 2.23
C TYR A 173 13.73 -14.52 3.12
N ASN A 174 13.96 -14.50 4.43
CA ASN A 174 12.96 -14.44 5.48
C ASN A 174 13.30 -13.30 6.46
N LEU A 175 12.52 -13.16 7.53
CA LEU A 175 12.64 -12.14 8.56
C LEU A 175 13.17 -12.69 9.90
N GLU A 176 13.96 -13.77 9.87
CA GLU A 176 14.54 -14.33 11.09
C GLU A 176 15.48 -13.31 11.78
N GLY A 177 15.15 -12.92 13.01
CA GLY A 177 15.92 -11.90 13.76
C GLY A 177 15.62 -10.45 13.36
N PHE A 178 14.68 -10.22 12.44
CA PHE A 178 14.22 -8.87 12.11
C PHE A 178 13.45 -8.24 13.27
N ASN A 179 13.75 -6.97 13.56
CA ASN A 179 13.00 -6.20 14.56
C ASN A 179 11.70 -5.66 13.96
N LEU A 180 10.57 -6.28 14.29
CA LEU A 180 9.24 -5.85 13.83
C LEU A 180 8.89 -4.39 14.18
N ASN A 181 9.55 -3.79 15.18
CA ASN A 181 9.34 -2.38 15.52
C ASN A 181 9.77 -1.44 14.38
N ASN A 182 10.62 -1.88 13.45
CA ASN A 182 10.98 -1.09 12.27
C ASN A 182 9.79 -0.85 11.32
N ILE A 183 8.74 -1.67 11.42
CA ILE A 183 7.49 -1.57 10.64
C ILE A 183 6.27 -1.59 11.57
N GLU A 184 6.40 -1.00 12.77
CA GLU A 184 5.40 -1.13 13.83
C GLU A 184 4.00 -0.66 13.42
N LEU A 185 3.90 0.39 12.58
CA LEU A 185 2.61 0.86 12.07
C LEU A 185 1.88 -0.23 11.30
N LEU A 186 2.58 -0.91 10.37
CA LEU A 186 2.01 -2.02 9.61
C LEU A 186 1.58 -3.16 10.54
N ILE A 187 2.46 -3.59 11.45
CA ILE A 187 2.17 -4.72 12.34
C ILE A 187 0.96 -4.43 13.22
N ARG A 188 0.93 -3.29 13.91
CA ARG A 188 -0.15 -2.96 14.85
C ARG A 188 -1.50 -2.77 14.15
N VAL A 189 -1.50 -2.10 13.00
CA VAL A 189 -2.75 -1.81 12.27
C VAL A 189 -3.30 -3.05 11.59
N LEU A 190 -2.43 -3.88 10.99
CA LEU A 190 -2.87 -5.13 10.35
C LEU A 190 -3.34 -6.16 11.37
N ASP A 191 -2.66 -6.29 12.51
CA ASP A 191 -3.05 -7.16 13.60
C ASP A 191 -4.46 -6.81 14.14
N LEU A 192 -4.67 -5.52 14.44
CA LEU A 192 -5.98 -5.03 14.84
C LEU A 192 -7.04 -5.30 13.76
N PHE A 193 -6.70 -5.11 12.49
CA PHE A 193 -7.63 -5.34 11.40
C PHE A 193 -8.05 -6.81 11.30
N PHE A 194 -7.11 -7.75 11.39
CA PHE A 194 -7.41 -9.19 11.39
C PHE A 194 -8.31 -9.57 12.58
N LEU A 195 -7.98 -9.11 13.79
CA LEU A 195 -8.83 -9.33 14.97
C LEU A 195 -10.25 -8.79 14.74
N ARG A 196 -10.39 -7.60 14.14
CA ARG A 196 -11.70 -6.99 13.83
C ARG A 196 -12.48 -7.81 12.79
N MET A 197 -11.82 -8.32 11.75
CA MET A 197 -12.47 -9.23 10.78
C MET A 197 -13.04 -10.47 11.45
N GLU A 198 -12.30 -11.04 12.41
CA GLU A 198 -12.66 -12.29 13.07
C GLU A 198 -13.84 -12.12 14.06
N VAL A 199 -14.04 -10.93 14.64
CA VAL A 199 -15.12 -10.71 15.63
C VAL A 199 -16.35 -9.95 15.10
N SER A 200 -16.19 -9.20 14.00
CA SER A 200 -17.20 -8.27 13.47
C SER A 200 -17.73 -8.69 12.08
N SER A 201 -18.42 -7.79 11.38
CA SER A 201 -18.82 -7.96 9.97
C SER A 201 -17.82 -7.33 8.98
N MET A 202 -16.69 -6.82 9.48
CA MET A 202 -15.62 -6.27 8.65
C MET A 202 -15.09 -7.35 7.71
N LYS A 203 -14.74 -6.92 6.50
CA LYS A 203 -14.16 -7.74 5.44
C LYS A 203 -13.01 -6.99 4.82
N ILE A 204 -12.03 -7.75 4.33
CA ILE A 204 -10.99 -7.21 3.47
C ILE A 204 -11.51 -7.11 2.03
N GLY A 205 -11.26 -5.97 1.39
CA GLY A 205 -11.49 -5.72 -0.02
C GLY A 205 -10.19 -5.70 -0.83
N ALA A 206 -10.30 -5.71 -2.16
CA ALA A 206 -9.15 -5.77 -3.04
C ALA A 206 -8.15 -4.61 -2.86
N ASN A 207 -8.64 -3.39 -2.67
CA ASN A 207 -7.79 -2.21 -2.48
C ASN A 207 -7.08 -2.20 -1.13
N ASP A 208 -7.66 -2.84 -0.12
CA ASP A 208 -7.13 -2.86 1.24
C ASP A 208 -5.72 -3.46 1.28
N TRP A 209 -5.39 -4.37 0.36
CA TRP A 209 -4.05 -4.93 0.23
C TRP A 209 -2.99 -3.89 -0.09
N ASN A 210 -3.27 -2.95 -0.99
CA ASN A 210 -2.33 -1.87 -1.31
C ASN A 210 -2.22 -0.90 -0.14
N ASP A 211 -3.35 -0.61 0.51
CA ASP A 211 -3.43 0.27 1.68
C ASP A 211 -2.66 -0.29 2.88
N PHE A 212 -2.64 -1.60 3.09
CA PHE A 212 -1.75 -2.22 4.08
C PHE A 212 -0.31 -2.20 3.61
N ALA A 213 -0.06 -2.59 2.36
CA ALA A 213 1.30 -2.71 1.86
C ALA A 213 2.06 -1.38 1.88
N ILE A 214 1.39 -0.24 1.70
CA ILE A 214 2.02 1.07 1.79
C ILE A 214 2.55 1.39 3.21
N LEU A 215 1.96 0.81 4.26
CA LEU A 215 2.42 1.02 5.64
C LEU A 215 3.80 0.39 5.90
N SER A 216 4.24 -0.56 5.05
CA SER A 216 5.60 -1.14 5.12
C SER A 216 6.71 -0.12 4.90
N TYR A 217 6.40 1.02 4.28
CA TYR A 217 7.36 2.10 4.02
C TYR A 217 7.48 3.09 5.18
N VAL A 218 6.61 2.99 6.20
CA VAL A 218 6.49 3.93 7.30
C VAL A 218 7.26 3.39 8.51
N GLN A 219 8.40 4.01 8.79
CA GLN A 219 9.29 3.63 9.88
C GLN A 219 9.10 4.57 11.09
N PRO A 220 9.58 4.19 12.29
CA PRO A 220 9.56 5.09 13.44
C PRO A 220 10.15 6.48 13.13
N GLY A 221 9.36 7.52 13.42
CA GLY A 221 9.70 8.91 13.12
C GLY A 221 9.24 9.42 11.75
N ASP A 222 8.73 8.58 10.87
CA ASP A 222 8.05 8.99 9.64
C ASP A 222 6.57 9.30 9.89
N LYS A 223 5.92 9.87 8.88
CA LYS A 223 4.48 10.13 8.87
C LYS A 223 3.81 9.44 7.69
N TYR A 224 2.52 9.17 7.84
CA TYR A 224 1.63 8.63 6.83
C TYR A 224 0.49 9.62 6.57
N TRP A 225 0.27 9.95 5.30
CA TRP A 225 -0.81 10.84 4.88
C TRP A 225 -1.85 10.08 4.08
N THR A 226 -3.06 10.00 4.63
CA THR A 226 -4.27 9.53 3.95
C THR A 226 -5.45 10.40 4.38
N LYS A 227 -6.49 10.47 3.55
CA LYS A 227 -7.78 11.10 3.89
C LYS A 227 -8.86 10.06 4.21
N GLU A 228 -8.50 8.79 4.20
CA GLU A 228 -9.46 7.70 4.38
C GLU A 228 -9.83 7.50 5.84
N LYS A 229 -11.06 7.88 6.18
CA LYS A 229 -11.58 7.81 7.56
C LYS A 229 -11.50 6.41 8.17
N ARG A 230 -11.59 5.35 7.37
CA ARG A 230 -11.48 3.97 7.88
C ARG A 230 -10.07 3.69 8.38
N TRP A 231 -9.06 4.04 7.59
CA TRP A 231 -7.65 3.87 7.93
C TRP A 231 -7.23 4.74 9.11
N LEU A 232 -7.64 6.01 9.11
CA LEU A 232 -7.37 6.91 10.24
C LEU A 232 -7.93 6.37 11.56
N ARG A 233 -9.15 5.81 11.55
CA ARG A 233 -9.72 5.16 12.75
C ARG A 233 -8.95 3.91 13.17
N LEU A 234 -8.57 3.04 12.23
CA LEU A 234 -7.79 1.84 12.56
C LEU A 234 -6.41 2.19 13.15
N ILE A 235 -5.74 3.19 12.58
CA ILE A 235 -4.47 3.71 13.11
C ILE A 235 -4.66 4.26 14.52
N ALA A 236 -5.72 5.02 14.76
CA ALA A 236 -6.04 5.54 16.08
C ALA A 236 -6.37 4.45 17.11
N GLU A 237 -7.23 3.49 16.76
CA GLU A 237 -7.59 2.35 17.61
C GLU A 237 -6.38 1.47 17.93
N ALA A 238 -5.40 1.38 17.02
CA ALA A 238 -4.13 0.68 17.24
C ALA A 238 -3.15 1.48 18.12
N GLY A 239 -3.49 2.70 18.54
CA GLY A 239 -2.64 3.57 19.34
C GLY A 239 -1.50 4.24 18.55
N MET A 240 -1.64 4.33 17.22
CA MET A 240 -0.58 4.74 16.30
C MET A 240 -0.83 6.14 15.68
N GLU A 241 -1.61 6.99 16.33
CA GLU A 241 -1.96 8.34 15.84
C GLU A 241 -0.73 9.23 15.62
N ASN A 242 0.36 8.97 16.35
CA ASN A 242 1.63 9.65 16.19
C ASN A 242 2.23 9.48 14.78
N TYR A 243 1.77 8.53 13.98
CA TYR A 243 2.18 8.38 12.57
C TYR A 243 1.38 9.24 11.60
N ILE A 244 0.25 9.82 12.00
CA ILE A 244 -0.61 10.54 11.06
C ILE A 244 -0.01 11.92 10.74
N HIS A 245 0.00 12.27 9.45
CA HIS A 245 0.22 13.63 8.98
C HIS A 245 -1.10 14.41 8.97
N ALA A 246 -1.09 15.61 9.55
CA ALA A 246 -2.26 16.49 9.70
C ALA A 246 -2.28 17.57 8.62
#